data_AF-A0A9X2AX63-F1
#
_entry.id   AF-A0A9X2AX63-F1
#
_cell.length_a   1.000
_cell.length_b   1.000
_cell.length_c   1.000
_cell.angle_alpha   90.00
_cell.angle_beta   90.00
_cell.angle_gamma   90.00
#
_symmetry.space_group_name_H-M   'P 1'
#
loop_
_entity.id
_entity.type
_entity.pdbx_description
1 polymer ?
#
loop_
_entity_poly.entity_id
_entity_poly.type
_entity_poly.pdbx_seq_one_letter_code
_entity_poly.pdbx_strand_id
1 'polypeptide(L)'
;LAVGRPEVVIIENEAGEKQEPYENVTIDIEEQHQGPVMEQMGLRKGDLTNMIPDGKGRIRLEYTVPARGLIGFRNNFLTLTSGSGILTSTFSHYGAIKAGEVTNRQ
;
A
#
# COMPACT_ATOMS: atom_id res chain seq x y z
N LEU A 1 0.04 26.38 -13.11
CA LEU A 1 -0.62 25.06 -13.01
C LEU A 1 -0.59 24.64 -11.55
N ALA A 2 -1.74 24.58 -10.88
CA ALA A 2 -1.85 24.03 -9.53
C ALA A 2 -2.32 22.57 -9.65
N VAL A 3 -1.67 21.66 -8.94
CA VAL A 3 -2.01 20.22 -8.96
C VAL A 3 -2.84 19.93 -7.70
N GLY A 4 -4.05 19.41 -7.88
CA GLY A 4 -4.94 19.00 -6.79
C GLY A 4 -4.43 17.74 -6.07
N ARG A 5 -5.05 17.41 -4.93
CA ARG A 5 -4.75 16.14 -4.25
C ARG A 5 -5.20 14.99 -5.16
N PRO A 6 -4.39 13.94 -5.34
CA PRO A 6 -4.82 12.77 -6.11
C PRO A 6 -5.99 12.10 -5.39
N GLU A 7 -6.99 11.69 -6.16
CA GLU A 7 -8.18 10.97 -5.69
C GLU A 7 -8.33 9.67 -6.49
N VAL A 8 -8.89 8.65 -5.86
CA VAL A 8 -9.20 7.39 -6.54
C VAL A 8 -10.51 7.50 -7.30
N VAL A 9 -10.59 6.82 -8.45
CA VAL A 9 -11.83 6.71 -9.22
C VAL A 9 -12.64 5.57 -8.63
N ILE A 10 -13.87 5.86 -8.18
CA ILE A 10 -14.83 4.85 -7.74
C ILE A 10 -15.69 4.46 -8.94
N ILE A 11 -15.82 3.15 -9.16
CA ILE A 11 -16.69 2.60 -10.22
C ILE A 11 -17.85 1.83 -9.58
N GLU A 12 -18.91 1.62 -10.35
CA GLU A 12 -20.03 0.76 -9.98
C GLU A 12 -20.01 -0.49 -10.86
N ASN A 13 -20.16 -1.67 -10.26
CA ASN A 13 -20.23 -2.93 -11.00
C ASN A 13 -21.64 -3.20 -11.54
N GLU A 14 -21.81 -4.28 -12.31
CA GLU A 14 -23.12 -4.68 -12.87
C GLU A 14 -24.18 -5.02 -11.80
N ALA A 15 -23.76 -5.26 -10.55
CA ALA A 15 -24.63 -5.52 -9.40
C ALA A 15 -25.00 -4.24 -8.61
N GLY A 16 -24.52 -3.05 -9.03
CA GLY A 16 -24.76 -1.78 -8.35
C GLY A 16 -23.85 -1.52 -7.14
N GLU A 17 -22.81 -2.32 -6.95
CA GLU A 17 -21.86 -2.17 -5.83
C GLU A 17 -20.71 -1.24 -6.21
N LYS A 18 -20.38 -0.32 -5.30
CA LYS A 18 -19.24 0.59 -5.47
C LYS A 18 -17.92 -0.13 -5.22
N GLN A 19 -16.97 0.09 -6.11
CA GLN A 19 -15.64 -0.51 -6.08
C GLN A 19 -14.53 0.55 -6.14
N GLU A 20 -13.43 0.28 -5.44
CA GLU A 20 -12.20 1.07 -5.50
C GLU A 20 -11.06 0.26 -6.14
N PRO A 21 -10.06 0.91 -6.75
CA PRO A 21 -8.91 0.22 -7.33
C PRO A 21 -7.98 -0.28 -6.23
N TYR A 22 -7.51 -1.51 -6.40
CA TYR A 22 -6.48 -2.15 -5.58
C TYR A 22 -5.17 -2.26 -6.35
N GLU A 23 -4.07 -2.16 -5.60
CA GLU A 23 -2.71 -2.32 -6.10
C GLU A 23 -2.02 -3.49 -5.41
N ASN A 24 -1.26 -4.25 -6.19
CA ASN A 24 -0.29 -5.20 -5.67
C ASN A 24 1.00 -4.44 -5.38
N VAL A 25 1.40 -4.45 -4.12
CA VAL A 25 2.58 -3.74 -3.62
C VAL A 25 3.61 -4.76 -3.19
N THR A 26 4.80 -4.64 -3.76
CA THR A 26 5.98 -5.41 -3.38
C THR A 26 6.95 -4.49 -2.67
N ILE A 27 7.30 -4.84 -1.45
CA ILE A 27 8.21 -4.09 -0.59
C ILE A 27 9.41 -4.99 -0.27
N ASP A 28 10.61 -4.49 -0.53
CA ASP A 28 11.87 -5.16 -0.23
C ASP A 28 12.67 -4.27 0.72
N ILE A 29 12.87 -4.75 1.94
CA ILE A 29 13.45 -3.98 3.05
C ILE A 29 14.41 -4.86 3.86
N GLU A 30 15.29 -4.23 4.63
CA GLU A 30 16.07 -4.93 5.65
C GLU A 30 15.16 -5.39 6.80
N GLU A 31 15.47 -6.54 7.39
CA GLU A 31 14.65 -7.15 8.47
C GLU A 31 14.41 -6.20 9.65
N GLN A 32 15.37 -5.32 9.96
CA GLN A 32 15.23 -4.32 11.02
C GLN A 32 14.07 -3.33 10.81
N HIS A 33 13.67 -3.09 9.56
CA HIS A 33 12.58 -2.18 9.21
C HIS A 33 11.22 -2.89 9.07
N GLN A 34 11.17 -4.22 9.22
CA GLN A 34 9.98 -5.03 8.99
C GLN A 34 8.79 -4.57 9.85
N GLY A 35 8.97 -4.48 11.16
CA GLY A 35 7.89 -4.14 12.10
C GLY A 35 7.19 -2.80 11.76
N PRO A 36 7.94 -1.69 11.70
CA PRO A 36 7.38 -0.38 11.38
C PRO A 36 6.69 -0.34 10.01
N VAL A 37 7.24 -1.00 8.99
CA VAL A 37 6.63 -1.05 7.65
C VAL A 37 5.33 -1.85 7.67
N MET A 38 5.31 -3.00 8.35
CA MET A 38 4.09 -3.83 8.48
C MET A 38 2.96 -3.07 9.18
N GLU A 39 3.26 -2.35 10.25
CA GLU A 39 2.28 -1.53 10.97
C GLU A 39 1.67 -0.45 10.05
N GLN A 40 2.53 0.25 9.30
CA GLN A 40 2.10 1.30 8.39
C GLN A 40 1.27 0.76 7.22
N MET A 41 1.56 -0.45 6.74
CA MET A 41 0.74 -1.13 5.73
C MET A 41 -0.62 -1.57 6.30
N GLY A 42 -0.66 -2.03 7.55
CA GLY A 42 -1.89 -2.39 8.25
C GLY A 42 -2.85 -1.20 8.42
N LEU A 43 -2.32 -0.03 8.82
CA LEU A 43 -3.11 1.22 8.89
C LEU A 43 -3.70 1.64 7.54
N ARG A 44 -3.08 1.20 6.44
CA ARG A 44 -3.50 1.48 5.07
C ARG A 44 -4.42 0.40 4.48
N LYS A 45 -4.90 -0.51 5.33
CA LYS A 45 -5.77 -1.64 4.94
C LYS A 45 -5.12 -2.56 3.92
N GLY A 46 -3.78 -2.63 3.93
CA GLY A 46 -3.04 -3.58 3.13
C GLY A 46 -3.16 -4.98 3.72
N ASP A 47 -3.58 -5.94 2.89
CA ASP A 47 -3.56 -7.35 3.25
C ASP A 47 -2.22 -7.94 2.87
N LEU A 48 -1.53 -8.53 3.83
CA LEU A 48 -0.29 -9.28 3.57
C LEU A 48 -0.66 -10.55 2.81
N THR A 49 -0.20 -10.66 1.57
CA THR A 49 -0.41 -11.85 0.74
C THR A 49 0.76 -12.81 0.80
N ASN A 50 1.97 -12.29 0.98
CA ASN A 50 3.18 -13.09 1.01
C ASN A 50 4.30 -12.43 1.82
N MET A 51 5.15 -13.25 2.40
CA MET A 51 6.32 -12.82 3.16
C MET A 51 7.47 -13.80 2.88
N ILE A 52 8.53 -13.31 2.23
CA ILE A 52 9.66 -14.11 1.81
C ILE A 52 10.95 -13.49 2.39
N PRO A 53 11.53 -14.08 3.45
CA PRO A 53 12.87 -13.72 3.90
C PRO A 53 13.91 -14.26 2.92
N ASP A 54 14.95 -13.49 2.63
CA ASP A 54 16.03 -13.90 1.72
C ASP A 54 17.18 -14.65 2.42
N GLY A 55 17.15 -14.70 3.76
CA GLY A 55 18.17 -15.33 4.61
C GLY A 55 19.51 -14.57 4.65
N LYS A 56 19.57 -13.38 4.07
CA LYS A 56 20.75 -12.49 3.98
C LYS A 56 20.49 -11.14 4.64
N GLY A 57 19.44 -11.05 5.46
CA GLY A 57 19.08 -9.85 6.23
C GLY A 57 18.06 -8.94 5.56
N ARG A 58 17.43 -9.37 4.46
CA ARG A 58 16.31 -8.66 3.82
C ARG A 58 15.07 -9.54 3.74
N ILE A 59 13.94 -8.87 3.65
CA ILE A 59 12.63 -9.49 3.55
C ILE A 59 11.82 -8.82 2.45
N ARG A 60 11.19 -9.65 1.63
CA ARG A 60 10.20 -9.22 0.66
C ARG A 60 8.80 -9.43 1.22
N LEU A 61 8.02 -8.36 1.24
CA LEU A 61 6.63 -8.35 1.64
C LEU A 61 5.77 -8.05 0.42
N GLU A 62 4.73 -8.85 0.20
CA GLU A 62 3.74 -8.60 -0.84
C GLU A 62 2.40 -8.28 -0.17
N TYR A 63 1.77 -7.21 -0.66
CA TYR A 63 0.50 -6.74 -0.16
C TYR A 63 -0.47 -6.49 -1.29
N THR A 64 -1.76 -6.66 -1.00
CA THR A 64 -2.85 -6.08 -1.78
C THR A 64 -3.43 -4.92 -0.99
N VAL A 65 -3.37 -3.71 -1.55
CA VAL A 65 -3.74 -2.47 -0.85
C VAL A 65 -4.69 -1.65 -1.71
N PRO A 66 -5.75 -1.04 -1.15
CA PRO A 66 -6.53 -0.07 -1.90
C PRO A 66 -5.64 1.12 -2.31
N ALA A 67 -5.72 1.56 -3.56
CA ALA A 67 -4.85 2.61 -4.12
C ALA A 67 -4.91 3.91 -3.29
N ARG A 68 -6.07 4.20 -2.68
CA ARG A 68 -6.27 5.34 -1.77
C ARG A 68 -5.29 5.33 -0.60
N GLY A 69 -4.97 4.15 -0.07
CA GLY A 69 -4.05 4.02 1.06
C GLY A 69 -2.59 4.24 0.72
N LEU A 70 -2.20 4.11 -0.55
CA LEU A 70 -0.84 4.34 -1.00
C LEU A 70 -0.55 5.81 -1.28
N ILE A 71 -1.58 6.66 -1.38
CA ILE A 71 -1.42 8.08 -1.66
C ILE A 71 -0.54 8.74 -0.59
N GLY A 72 0.63 9.20 -1.02
CA GLY A 72 1.60 9.85 -0.15
C GLY A 72 2.40 8.92 0.77
N PHE A 73 2.19 7.60 0.71
CA PHE A 73 2.95 6.64 1.51
C PHE A 73 4.42 6.59 1.13
N ARG A 74 4.75 6.80 -0.15
CA ARG A 74 6.12 6.67 -0.67
C ARG A 74 7.16 7.48 0.11
N ASN A 75 6.84 8.71 0.50
CA ASN A 75 7.75 9.55 1.29
C ASN A 75 7.94 9.01 2.70
N ASN A 76 6.86 8.58 3.35
CA ASN A 76 6.93 7.99 4.69
C ASN A 76 7.74 6.68 4.66
N PHE A 77 7.51 5.82 3.65
CA PHE A 77 8.27 4.60 3.42
C PHE A 77 9.78 4.84 3.30
N LEU A 78 10.19 5.87 2.54
CA LEU A 78 11.61 6.23 2.44
C LEU A 78 12.19 6.65 3.80
N THR A 79 11.43 7.38 4.62
CA THR A 79 11.85 7.74 5.99
C THR A 79 11.95 6.51 6.90
N LEU A 80 10.97 5.60 6.86
CA LEU A 80 10.95 4.38 7.68
C LEU A 80 12.11 3.43 7.37
N THR A 81 12.55 3.41 6.12
CA THR A 81 13.60 2.52 5.62
C THR A 81 14.95 3.20 5.50
N SER A 82 15.08 4.45 5.97
CA SER A 82 16.28 5.28 5.78
C SER A 82 16.77 5.32 4.32
N GLY A 83 15.86 5.19 3.36
CA GLY A 83 16.15 5.13 1.93
C GLY A 83 16.64 3.79 1.38
N SER A 84 16.81 2.74 2.20
CA SER A 84 17.29 1.42 1.73
C SER A 84 16.18 0.48 1.23
N GLY A 85 14.92 0.87 1.42
CA GLY A 85 13.75 0.11 0.99
C GLY A 85 13.41 0.30 -0.49
N ILE A 86 12.95 -0.76 -1.13
CA ILE A 86 12.40 -0.71 -2.49
C ILE A 86 10.90 -0.95 -2.38
N LEU A 87 10.10 -0.03 -2.92
CA LEU A 87 8.64 -0.16 -3.01
C LEU A 87 8.22 -0.06 -4.47
N THR A 88 7.55 -1.12 -4.93
CA THR A 88 6.92 -1.18 -6.24
C THR A 88 5.43 -1.41 -6.05
N SER A 89 4.59 -0.66 -6.74
CA SER A 89 3.15 -0.89 -6.76
C SER A 89 2.66 -0.97 -8.20
N THR A 90 1.69 -1.86 -8.43
CA THR A 90 1.09 -2.10 -9.74
C THR A 90 -0.41 -2.29 -9.58
N PHE A 91 -1.20 -1.75 -10.50
CA PHE A 91 -2.65 -1.96 -10.50
C PHE A 91 -2.98 -3.45 -10.58
N SER A 92 -3.89 -3.88 -9.73
CA SER A 92 -4.33 -5.28 -9.62
C SER A 92 -5.73 -5.46 -10.19
N HIS A 93 -6.74 -4.86 -9.55
CA HIS A 93 -8.15 -4.98 -9.94
C HIS A 93 -9.00 -3.92 -9.23
N TYR A 94 -10.28 -3.80 -9.61
CA TYR A 94 -11.29 -3.11 -8.80
C TYR A 94 -11.97 -4.10 -7.88
N GLY A 95 -12.11 -3.73 -6.61
CA GLY A 95 -12.72 -4.57 -5.58
C GLY A 95 -13.68 -3.77 -4.72
N ALA A 96 -14.47 -4.45 -3.89
CA ALA A 96 -15.38 -3.80 -2.96
C ALA A 96 -14.63 -2.78 -2.07
N ILE A 97 -15.25 -1.63 -1.82
CA ILE A 97 -14.67 -0.58 -0.98
C ILE A 97 -14.46 -1.15 0.42
N LYS A 98 -13.23 -1.11 0.92
CA LYS A 98 -12.94 -1.54 2.29
C LYS A 98 -13.51 -0.52 3.27
N ALA A 99 -14.29 -1.02 4.25
CA ALA A 99 -14.86 -0.20 5.31
C ALA A 99 -13.75 0.42 6.18
N GLY A 100 -13.84 1.74 6.39
CA GLY A 100 -12.95 2.50 7.26
C GLY A 100 -12.19 3.62 6.55
N GLU A 101 -11.90 4.69 7.28
CA GLU A 101 -10.98 5.72 6.82
C GLU A 101 -9.58 5.13 6.74
N VAL A 102 -8.99 5.13 5.55
CA VAL A 102 -7.54 5.00 5.45
C VAL A 102 -6.98 6.32 5.94
N THR A 103 -6.22 6.29 7.04
CA THR A 103 -5.68 7.47 7.72
C THR A 103 -5.22 8.53 6.72
N ASN A 104 -5.98 9.63 6.69
CA ASN A 104 -5.57 10.85 6.03
C ASN A 104 -4.42 11.44 6.85
N ARG A 105 -3.38 11.93 6.15
CA ARG A 105 -2.20 12.58 6.73
C ARG A 105 -2.51 13.44 7.96
N GLN A 106 -1.72 13.27 9.02
CA GLN A 106 -1.21 14.43 9.77
C GLN A 106 0.03 14.97 9.06
#